data_AF-A0AAU5GBY3-F1
#
_entry.id   AF-A0AAU5GBY3-F1
#
_cell.length_a   1.000
_cell.length_b   1.000
_cell.length_c   1.000
_cell.angle_alpha   90.00
_cell.angle_beta   90.00
_cell.angle_gamma   90.00
#
_symmetry.space_group_name_H-M   'P 1'
#
loop_
_entity.id
_entity.type
_entity.pdbx_description
1 polymer ?
#
loop_
_entity_poly.entity_id
_entity_poly.type
_entity_poly.pdbx_seq_one_letter_code
_entity_poly.pdbx_strand_id
1 'polypeptide(L)'
;MDKESIFVRVRFDVREERHEEFEKLVVALRQQADDEPGTRSYRWFSAEDGSYLVIEEYADSAAAMAHMERAAALLERLTECAAVGAVELHGPIGSELREWVGSNPQPTTFTDFPGRQSTED
;
A
#
# COMPACT_ATOMS: atom_id res chain seq x y z
N MET A 1 21.71 -1.55 10.05
CA MET A 1 20.84 -0.37 10.18
C MET A 1 19.48 -0.87 9.76
N ASP A 2 18.66 -1.18 10.75
CA ASP A 2 17.34 -1.75 10.52
C ASP A 2 16.57 -0.73 9.67
N LYS A 3 16.01 -1.18 8.55
CA LYS A 3 15.26 -0.30 7.67
C LYS A 3 13.89 -0.10 8.32
N GLU A 4 13.78 0.92 9.16
CA GLU A 4 12.52 1.45 9.66
C GLU A 4 11.77 2.07 8.46
N SER A 5 11.03 1.24 7.75
CA SER A 5 10.17 1.64 6.65
C SER A 5 8.99 0.69 6.55
N ILE A 6 7.84 1.23 6.21
CA ILE A 6 6.66 0.42 5.90
C ILE A 6 6.58 0.27 4.39
N PHE A 7 6.55 -0.97 3.91
CA PHE A 7 6.23 -1.24 2.51
C PHE A 7 4.78 -1.65 2.39
N VAL A 8 4.08 -1.10 1.40
CA VAL A 8 2.72 -1.52 1.05
C VAL A 8 2.72 -2.03 -0.37
N ARG A 9 2.05 -3.16 -0.59
CA ARG A 9 1.85 -3.74 -1.92
C ARG A 9 0.37 -4.01 -2.11
N VAL A 10 -0.21 -3.45 -3.17
CA VAL A 10 -1.63 -3.67 -3.50
C VAL A 10 -1.80 -4.07 -4.95
N ARG A 11 -2.51 -5.19 -5.18
CA ARG A 11 -2.91 -5.64 -6.52
C ARG A 11 -4.35 -5.23 -6.80
N PHE A 12 -4.60 -4.79 -8.03
CA PHE A 12 -5.92 -4.43 -8.54
C PHE A 12 -6.23 -5.20 -9.81
N ASP A 13 -7.42 -5.77 -9.88
CA ASP A 13 -7.98 -6.38 -11.09
C ASP A 13 -9.09 -5.45 -11.60
N VAL A 14 -8.81 -4.74 -12.70
CA VAL A 14 -9.66 -3.64 -13.22
C VAL A 14 -10.70 -4.21 -14.17
N ARG A 15 -11.93 -3.67 -14.14
CA ARG A 15 -12.96 -4.02 -15.14
C ARG A 15 -12.61 -3.39 -16.48
N GLU A 16 -12.70 -4.14 -17.58
CA GLU A 16 -12.23 -3.73 -18.91
C GLU A 16 -12.78 -2.33 -19.32
N GLU A 17 -14.05 -2.06 -19.03
CA GLU A 17 -14.71 -0.80 -19.35
C GLU A 17 -14.32 0.39 -18.45
N ARG A 18 -13.53 0.16 -17.40
CA ARG A 18 -13.13 1.17 -16.40
C ARG A 18 -11.65 1.55 -16.43
N HIS A 19 -10.84 0.96 -17.32
CA HIS A 19 -9.39 1.22 -17.38
C HIS A 19 -9.03 2.70 -17.51
N GLU A 20 -9.70 3.44 -18.40
CA GLU A 20 -9.39 4.86 -18.62
C GLU A 20 -9.65 5.70 -17.34
N GLU A 21 -10.73 5.40 -16.61
CA GLU A 21 -11.03 6.09 -15.34
C GLU A 21 -10.02 5.68 -14.26
N PHE A 22 -9.71 4.38 -14.16
CA PHE A 22 -8.72 3.86 -13.22
C PHE A 22 -7.34 4.51 -13.43
N GLU A 23 -6.86 4.62 -14.67
CA GLU A 23 -5.56 5.22 -14.98
C GLU A 23 -5.51 6.71 -14.65
N LYS A 24 -6.62 7.45 -14.84
CA LYS A 24 -6.71 8.86 -14.40
C LYS A 24 -6.59 8.99 -12.88
N LEU A 25 -7.22 8.08 -12.14
CA LEU A 25 -7.11 8.04 -10.67
C LEU A 25 -5.69 7.67 -10.22
N VAL A 26 -5.04 6.71 -10.89
CA VAL A 26 -3.64 6.36 -10.64
C VAL A 26 -2.71 7.55 -10.85
N VAL A 27 -2.89 8.33 -11.93
CA VAL A 27 -2.10 9.55 -12.16
C VAL A 27 -2.32 10.57 -11.04
N ALA A 28 -3.56 10.78 -10.61
CA ALA A 28 -3.88 11.69 -9.51
C ALA A 28 -3.25 11.25 -8.17
N LEU A 29 -3.31 9.95 -7.85
CA LEU A 29 -2.67 9.38 -6.66
C LEU A 29 -1.16 9.57 -6.67
N ARG A 30 -0.51 9.35 -7.82
CA ARG A 30 0.93 9.59 -7.97
C ARG A 30 1.31 11.05 -7.74
N GLN A 31 0.56 11.98 -8.35
CA GLN A 31 0.78 13.41 -8.15
C GLN A 31 0.60 13.83 -6.70
N GLN A 32 -0.38 13.25 -6.00
CA GLN A 32 -0.58 13.51 -4.58
C GLN A 32 0.61 13.01 -3.73
N ALA A 33 1.06 11.77 -4.00
CA ALA A 33 2.12 11.10 -3.27
C ALA A 33 3.50 11.78 -3.42
N ASP A 34 3.76 12.44 -4.56
CA ASP A 34 5.03 13.16 -4.81
C ASP A 34 5.30 14.27 -3.77
N ASP A 35 4.25 14.84 -3.18
CA ASP A 35 4.33 15.95 -2.20
C ASP A 35 4.00 15.50 -0.76
N GLU A 36 3.92 14.20 -0.48
CA GLU A 36 3.56 13.68 0.84
C GLU A 36 4.80 13.52 1.74
N PRO A 37 4.85 14.19 2.91
CA PRO A 37 5.94 13.99 3.86
C PRO A 37 6.00 12.54 4.32
N GLY A 38 7.18 11.92 4.19
CA GLY A 38 7.41 10.55 4.63
C GLY A 38 7.07 9.48 3.58
N THR A 39 6.46 9.84 2.45
CA THR A 39 6.37 8.95 1.28
C THR A 39 7.72 8.91 0.57
N ARG A 40 8.40 7.76 0.61
CA ARG A 40 9.74 7.56 0.03
C ARG A 40 9.68 7.05 -1.41
N SER A 41 8.70 6.22 -1.71
CA SER A 41 8.45 5.67 -3.04
C SER A 41 6.97 5.39 -3.21
N TYR A 42 6.41 5.74 -4.37
CA TYR A 42 5.03 5.42 -4.73
C TYR A 42 4.96 5.04 -6.21
N ARG A 43 4.98 3.74 -6.49
CA ARG A 43 5.21 3.22 -7.84
C ARG A 43 4.10 2.31 -8.32
N TRP A 44 3.59 2.62 -9.51
CA TRP A 44 2.57 1.85 -10.20
C TRP A 44 3.15 1.05 -11.36
N PHE A 45 2.57 -0.13 -11.58
CA PHE A 45 2.92 -1.07 -12.62
C PHE A 45 1.64 -1.65 -13.22
N SER A 46 1.68 -1.95 -14.51
CA SER A 46 0.64 -2.67 -15.26
C SER A 46 1.18 -4.02 -15.73
N ALA A 47 0.33 -5.04 -15.77
CA ALA A 47 0.63 -6.33 -16.35
C ALA A 47 -0.16 -6.55 -17.65
N GLU A 48 0.27 -7.52 -18.47
CA GLU A 48 -0.35 -7.84 -19.76
C GLU A 48 -1.79 -8.35 -19.63
N ASP A 49 -2.17 -8.88 -18.46
CA ASP A 49 -3.52 -9.37 -18.15
C ASP A 49 -4.50 -8.23 -17.77
N GLY A 50 -4.07 -6.97 -17.83
CA GLY A 50 -4.87 -5.80 -17.45
C GLY A 50 -4.90 -5.53 -15.94
N SER A 51 -4.18 -6.31 -15.13
CA SER A 51 -4.03 -6.04 -13.70
C SER A 51 -3.00 -4.95 -13.43
N TYR A 52 -3.15 -4.28 -12.28
CA TYR A 52 -2.22 -3.26 -11.82
C TYR A 52 -1.67 -3.60 -10.43
N LEU A 53 -0.48 -3.08 -10.15
CA LEU A 53 0.21 -3.24 -8.89
C LEU A 53 0.76 -1.88 -8.45
N VAL A 54 0.52 -1.53 -7.19
CA VAL A 54 1.26 -0.44 -6.53
C VAL A 54 2.23 -1.03 -5.51
N ILE A 55 3.43 -0.46 -5.46
CA ILE A 55 4.42 -0.67 -4.41
C ILE A 55 4.76 0.68 -3.81
N GLU A 56 4.56 0.80 -2.51
CA GLU A 56 4.68 2.01 -1.73
C GLU A 56 5.72 1.80 -0.64
N GLU A 57 6.49 2.83 -0.32
CA GLU A 57 7.41 2.85 0.82
C GLU A 57 7.19 4.13 1.61
N TYR A 58 6.93 3.97 2.90
CA TYR A 58 6.76 5.04 3.86
C TYR A 58 7.86 5.00 4.91
N ALA A 59 8.21 6.17 5.43
CA ALA A 59 9.19 6.31 6.51
C ALA A 59 8.76 5.58 7.78
N ASP A 60 7.46 5.55 8.08
CA ASP A 60 6.88 4.89 9.24
C ASP A 60 5.36 4.65 9.05
N SER A 61 4.70 4.12 10.08
CA SER A 61 3.25 3.89 10.05
C SER A 61 2.43 5.17 10.01
N ALA A 62 2.92 6.28 10.57
CA ALA A 62 2.19 7.55 10.56
C ALA A 62 2.16 8.15 9.15
N ALA A 63 3.27 8.07 8.42
CA ALA A 63 3.33 8.45 7.01
C ALA A 63 2.37 7.60 6.14
N ALA A 64 2.30 6.29 6.39
CA ALA A 64 1.35 5.41 5.69
C ALA A 64 -0.11 5.81 5.98
N MET A 65 -0.46 6.08 7.24
CA MET A 65 -1.82 6.50 7.62
C MET A 65 -2.17 7.89 7.05
N ALA A 66 -1.22 8.83 7.05
CA ALA A 66 -1.40 10.14 6.46
C ALA A 66 -1.65 10.06 4.94
N HIS A 67 -0.95 9.17 4.22
CA HIS A 67 -1.24 8.88 2.82
C HIS A 67 -2.68 8.39 2.65
N MET A 68 -3.09 7.40 3.44
CA MET A 68 -4.42 6.81 3.36
C MET A 68 -5.55 7.83 3.62
N GLU A 69 -5.39 8.68 4.62
CA GLU A 69 -6.36 9.74 4.93
C GLU A 69 -6.46 10.75 3.77
N ARG A 70 -5.32 11.22 3.27
CA ARG A 70 -5.27 12.19 2.17
C ARG A 70 -5.83 11.62 0.87
N ALA A 71 -5.54 10.34 0.59
CA ALA A 71 -5.94 9.63 -0.62
C ALA A 71 -7.37 9.07 -0.55
N ALA A 72 -8.07 9.14 0.59
CA ALA A 72 -9.33 8.41 0.83
C ALA A 72 -10.37 8.56 -0.30
N ALA A 73 -10.62 9.79 -0.76
CA ALA A 73 -11.60 10.04 -1.82
C ALA A 73 -11.16 9.49 -3.20
N LEU A 74 -9.85 9.48 -3.48
CA LEU A 74 -9.32 8.89 -4.71
C LEU A 74 -9.36 7.36 -4.64
N LEU A 75 -9.00 6.79 -3.49
CA LEU A 75 -9.03 5.35 -3.25
C LEU A 75 -10.46 4.79 -3.30
N GLU A 76 -11.44 5.49 -2.74
CA GLU A 76 -12.87 5.12 -2.85
C GLU A 76 -13.27 4.93 -4.33
N ARG A 77 -13.05 5.95 -5.16
CA ARG A 77 -13.32 5.89 -6.61
C ARG A 77 -12.48 4.84 -7.34
N LEU A 78 -11.23 4.64 -6.92
CA LEU A 78 -10.35 3.63 -7.51
C LEU A 78 -10.93 2.23 -7.28
N THR A 79 -11.42 1.96 -6.06
CA THR A 79 -12.06 0.67 -5.71
C THR A 79 -13.44 0.47 -6.32
N GLU A 80 -14.10 1.52 -6.80
CA GLU A 80 -15.27 1.39 -7.66
C GLU A 80 -14.90 0.87 -9.06
N CYS A 81 -13.69 1.14 -9.55
CA CYS A 81 -13.22 0.74 -10.88
C CYS A 81 -12.64 -0.68 -10.91
N ALA A 82 -12.09 -1.16 -9.78
CA ALA A 82 -11.32 -2.39 -9.72
C ALA A 82 -11.63 -3.22 -8.46
N ALA A 83 -11.52 -4.54 -8.59
CA ALA A 83 -11.45 -5.41 -7.43
C ALA A 83 -10.06 -5.27 -6.78
N VAL A 84 -10.03 -5.09 -5.46
CA VAL A 84 -8.78 -5.13 -4.69
C VAL A 84 -8.44 -6.60 -4.44
N GLY A 85 -7.28 -7.02 -4.93
CA GLY A 85 -6.72 -8.34 -4.71
C GLY A 85 -5.98 -8.41 -3.38
N ALA A 86 -4.69 -8.76 -3.43
CA ALA A 86 -3.86 -8.80 -2.23
C ALA A 86 -3.47 -7.38 -1.79
N VAL A 87 -3.67 -7.08 -0.49
CA VAL A 87 -3.10 -5.94 0.21
C VAL A 87 -2.10 -6.49 1.23
N GLU A 88 -0.82 -6.14 1.10
CA GLU A 88 0.24 -6.61 1.96
C GLU A 88 0.97 -5.43 2.58
N LEU A 89 1.17 -5.45 3.89
CA LEU A 89 1.95 -4.46 4.63
C LEU A 89 3.17 -5.13 5.24
N HIS A 90 4.34 -4.56 5.03
CA HIS A 90 5.61 -5.12 5.48
C HIS A 90 6.39 -4.14 6.35
N GLY A 91 7.08 -4.64 7.36
CA GLY A 91 7.99 -3.87 8.21
C GLY A 91 7.50 -3.72 9.66
N PRO A 92 8.03 -2.75 10.42
CA PRO A 92 7.67 -2.54 11.83
C PRO A 92 6.30 -1.86 11.97
N ILE A 93 5.23 -2.61 11.69
CA ILE A 93 3.84 -2.10 11.72
C ILE A 93 3.52 -1.55 13.11
N GLY A 94 3.32 -0.23 13.23
CA GLY A 94 3.01 0.47 14.48
C GLY A 94 1.56 0.29 14.95
N SER A 95 1.21 0.80 16.14
CA SER A 95 -0.12 0.61 16.74
C SER A 95 -1.25 1.15 15.88
N GLU A 96 -1.12 2.37 15.36
CA GLU A 96 -2.17 3.01 14.55
C GLU A 96 -2.50 2.21 13.29
N LEU A 97 -1.46 1.78 12.55
CA LEU A 97 -1.62 0.95 11.37
C LEU A 97 -2.16 -0.45 11.72
N ARG A 98 -1.80 -1.02 12.88
CA ARG A 98 -2.41 -2.27 13.36
C ARG A 98 -3.88 -2.12 13.69
N GLU A 99 -4.30 -1.01 14.28
CA GLU A 99 -5.72 -0.74 14.57
C GLU A 99 -6.52 -0.63 13.27
N TRP A 100 -5.95 0.05 12.26
CA TRP A 100 -6.54 0.09 10.93
C TRP A 100 -6.65 -1.31 10.31
N VAL A 101 -5.58 -2.12 10.33
CA VAL A 101 -5.63 -3.51 9.85
C VAL A 101 -6.65 -4.33 10.63
N GLY A 102 -6.76 -4.19 11.95
CA GLY A 102 -7.73 -4.91 12.76
C GLY A 102 -9.19 -4.59 12.40
N SER A 103 -9.42 -3.41 11.79
CA SER A 103 -10.74 -2.96 11.34
C SER A 103 -11.03 -3.28 9.87
N ASN A 104 -10.03 -3.78 9.11
CA ASN A 104 -10.13 -4.06 7.69
C ASN A 104 -9.70 -5.51 7.43
N PRO A 105 -10.58 -6.41 6.96
CA PRO A 105 -10.24 -7.84 6.84
C PRO A 105 -9.33 -8.18 5.64
N GLN A 106 -9.09 -7.24 4.73
CA GLN A 106 -8.33 -7.46 3.48
C GLN A 106 -6.80 -7.51 3.66
N PRO A 107 -6.16 -6.64 4.47
CA PRO A 107 -4.71 -6.57 4.52
C PRO A 107 -4.07 -7.72 5.30
N THR A 108 -2.95 -8.21 4.77
CA THR A 108 -2.07 -9.15 5.48
C THR A 108 -0.79 -8.42 5.91
N THR A 109 -0.40 -8.57 7.17
CA THR A 109 0.81 -7.95 7.71
C THR A 109 1.98 -8.94 7.80
N PHE A 110 3.16 -8.53 7.34
CA PHE A 110 4.42 -9.25 7.44
C PHE A 110 5.41 -8.41 8.24
N THR A 111 5.73 -8.84 9.46
CA THR A 111 6.73 -8.16 10.29
C THR A 111 8.13 -8.67 9.99
N ASP A 112 9.14 -7.89 10.36
CA ASP A 112 10.54 -8.28 10.18
C ASP A 112 10.82 -9.65 10.79
N PHE A 113 11.49 -10.50 10.03
CA PHE A 113 11.87 -11.82 10.51
C PHE A 113 12.88 -11.66 11.66
N PRO A 114 12.60 -12.14 12.89
CA PRO A 114 13.44 -11.88 14.07
C PRO A 114 14.79 -12.63 14.03
N GLY A 115 15.10 -13.36 12.96
CA GLY A 115 16.24 -14.28 12.91
C GLY A 115 15.99 -15.57 13.70
N ARG A 116 16.82 -16.59 13.48
CA ARG A 116 16.84 -17.78 14.34
C ARG A 116 17.61 -17.40 15.61
N GLN A 117 16.98 -17.43 16.78
CA GLN A 117 17.72 -17.34 18.04
C GLN A 117 18.57 -18.61 18.17
N SER A 118 19.89 -18.48 18.16
CA SER A 118 20.78 -19.56 18.55
C SER A 118 20.52 -19.84 20.02
N THR A 119 19.82 -20.92 20.33
CA THR A 119 19.97 -21.57 21.64
C THR A 119 21.37 -22.17 21.66
N GLU A 120 22.34 -21.40 22.15
CA GLU A 120 23.59 -21.98 22.64
C GLU A 120 23.30 -22.76 23.94
N ASP A 121 23.91 -23.94 24.02
CA ASP A 121 23.70 -25.05 24.96
C ASP A 121 23.71 -24.70 26.47
#